data_AF-A0A2B5Y1G1-F1
#
_entry.id   AF-A0A2B5Y1G1-F1
#
_cell.length_a   1.000
_cell.length_b   1.000
_cell.length_c   1.000
_cell.angle_alpha   90.00
_cell.angle_beta   90.00
_cell.angle_gamma   90.00
#
_symmetry.space_group_name_H-M   'P 1'
#
loop_
_entity.id
_entity.type
_entity.pdbx_description
1 polymer ?
#
loop_
_entity_poly.entity_id
_entity_poly.type
_entity_poly.pdbx_seq_one_letter_code
_entity_poly.pdbx_strand_id
1 'polypeptide(L)'
;MNHKKFILITIVLSLVGVLIHGAYKYINGGVILGGTIFTNALILSYLINHITWGDPHGVSEESQDEMGQQITYKSFKIAYFVLVVVMFLILLFSEGFSRGSNFDGVKNLPLFIALCSSFFIYPIVELIVAKQYK
;
A
#
# COMPACT_ATOMS: atom_id res chain seq x y z
N MET A 1 11.44 2.68 -30.31
CA MET A 1 11.63 2.19 -28.93
C MET A 1 10.44 1.30 -28.58
N ASN A 2 10.64 0.12 -27.98
CA ASN A 2 9.52 -0.79 -27.66
C ASN A 2 8.55 -0.09 -26.68
N HIS A 3 7.24 -0.10 -26.97
CA HIS A 3 6.21 0.67 -26.25
C HIS A 3 6.28 0.47 -24.73
N LYS A 4 6.48 -0.78 -24.29
CA LYS A 4 6.67 -1.15 -22.87
C LYS A 4 7.90 -0.49 -22.23
N LYS A 5 9.00 -0.35 -22.98
CA LYS A 5 10.21 0.34 -22.49
C LYS A 5 9.99 1.85 -22.34
N PHE A 6 9.20 2.46 -23.23
CA PHE A 6 8.85 3.88 -23.12
C PHE A 6 7.98 4.17 -21.90
N ILE A 7 6.99 3.32 -21.62
CA ILE A 7 6.15 3.43 -20.42
C ILE A 7 7.01 3.32 -19.16
N LEU A 8 7.87 2.29 -19.07
CA LEU A 8 8.77 2.10 -17.93
C LEU A 8 9.67 3.32 -17.70
N ILE A 9 10.28 3.86 -18.76
CA ILE A 9 11.13 5.06 -18.66
C ILE A 9 10.32 6.26 -18.12
N THR A 10 9.10 6.45 -18.61
CA THR A 10 8.22 7.54 -18.17
C THR A 10 7.87 7.44 -16.68
N ILE A 11 7.55 6.23 -16.21
CA ILE A 11 7.24 5.97 -14.78
C ILE A 11 8.47 6.24 -13.91
N VAL A 12 9.64 5.73 -14.32
CA VAL A 12 10.90 5.93 -13.58
C VAL A 12 11.27 7.41 -13.52
N LEU A 13 11.16 8.13 -14.65
CA LEU A 13 11.46 9.56 -14.70
C LEU A 13 10.51 10.37 -13.81
N SER A 14 9.22 10.00 -13.79
CA SER A 14 8.22 10.63 -12.91
C SER A 14 8.55 10.40 -11.43
N LEU A 15 8.93 9.17 -11.07
CA LEU A 15 9.33 8.82 -9.69
C LEU A 15 10.54 9.65 -9.25
N VAL A 16 11.58 9.71 -10.08
CA VAL A 16 12.80 10.48 -9.79
C VAL A 16 12.47 11.97 -9.67
N GLY A 17 11.63 12.52 -10.55
CA GLY A 17 11.22 13.91 -10.50
C GLY A 17 10.50 14.28 -9.19
N VAL A 18 9.54 13.45 -8.75
CA VAL A 18 8.81 13.69 -7.50
C VAL A 18 9.71 13.54 -6.27
N LEU A 19 10.65 12.58 -6.29
CA LEU A 19 11.65 12.42 -5.24
C LEU A 19 12.59 13.63 -5.13
N ILE A 20 13.10 14.13 -6.26
CA ILE A 20 13.97 15.33 -6.29
C ILE A 20 13.20 16.54 -5.76
N HIS A 21 11.96 16.75 -6.21
CA HIS A 21 11.13 17.85 -5.72
C HIS A 21 10.87 17.74 -4.20
N GLY A 22 10.59 16.53 -3.71
CA GLY A 22 10.44 16.25 -2.29
C GLY A 22 11.69 16.56 -1.47
N ALA A 23 12.85 16.08 -1.93
CA ALA A 23 14.14 16.32 -1.29
C ALA A 23 14.51 17.81 -1.28
N TYR A 24 14.31 18.50 -2.40
CA TYR A 24 14.54 19.95 -2.51
C TYR A 24 13.70 20.73 -1.50
N LYS A 25 12.40 20.41 -1.41
CA LYS A 25 11.49 21.07 -0.47
C LYS A 25 11.82 20.77 0.98
N TYR A 26 12.26 19.54 1.27
CA TYR A 26 12.71 19.14 2.60
C TYR A 26 13.98 19.89 3.03
N ILE A 27 14.98 20.00 2.14
CA ILE A 27 16.24 20.71 2.45
C ILE A 27 16.00 22.21 2.68
N ASN A 28 15.20 22.84 1.83
CA ASN A 28 14.99 24.30 1.88
C ASN A 28 13.93 24.75 2.89
N GLY A 29 12.92 23.92 3.12
CA GLY A 29 11.76 24.28 3.95
C GLY A 29 11.60 23.43 5.21
N GLY A 30 12.36 22.33 5.37
CA GLY A 30 12.22 21.39 6.48
C GLY A 30 10.91 20.58 6.48
N VAL A 31 10.05 20.77 5.48
CA VAL A 31 8.71 20.16 5.44
C VAL A 31 8.63 19.12 4.34
N ILE A 32 8.23 17.91 4.70
CA ILE A 32 7.80 16.89 3.74
C ILE A 32 6.30 17.04 3.51
N LEU A 33 5.91 17.31 2.27
CA LEU A 33 4.51 17.45 1.91
C LEU A 33 3.87 16.05 1.82
N GLY A 34 2.75 15.83 2.52
CA GLY A 34 2.03 14.55 2.46
C GLY A 34 1.62 14.16 1.04
N GLY A 35 1.28 15.14 0.20
CA GLY A 35 1.02 14.94 -1.22
C GLY A 35 2.20 14.32 -1.97
N THR A 36 3.44 14.68 -1.65
CA THR A 36 4.63 14.10 -2.27
C THR A 36 4.80 12.62 -1.90
N ILE A 37 4.54 12.26 -0.65
CA ILE A 37 4.58 10.85 -0.19
C ILE A 37 3.49 10.05 -0.90
N PHE A 38 2.27 10.59 -0.96
CA PHE A 38 1.13 9.95 -1.61
C PHE A 38 1.36 9.74 -3.11
N THR A 39 1.82 10.77 -3.82
CA THR A 39 2.15 10.67 -5.26
C THR A 39 3.26 9.65 -5.50
N ASN A 40 4.31 9.61 -4.67
CA ASN A 40 5.36 8.59 -4.79
C ASN A 40 4.81 7.17 -4.58
N ALA A 41 3.89 6.97 -3.63
CA ALA A 41 3.25 5.67 -3.42
C ALA A 41 2.47 5.21 -4.66
N LEU A 42 1.73 6.12 -5.31
CA LEU A 42 1.01 5.82 -6.55
C LEU A 42 1.95 5.46 -7.70
N ILE A 43 2.99 6.27 -7.93
CA ILE A 43 3.97 6.01 -9.00
C ILE A 43 4.70 4.69 -8.75
N LEU A 44 5.06 4.40 -7.50
CA LEU A 44 5.70 3.13 -7.13
C LEU A 44 4.77 1.94 -7.36
N SER A 45 3.47 2.08 -7.07
CA SER A 45 2.47 1.06 -7.40
C SER A 45 2.41 0.77 -8.90
N TYR A 46 2.36 1.81 -9.74
CA TYR A 46 2.42 1.67 -11.20
C TYR A 46 3.71 1.00 -11.68
N LEU A 47 4.84 1.34 -11.07
CA LEU A 47 6.14 0.74 -11.40
C LEU A 47 6.17 -0.76 -11.07
N ILE A 48 5.74 -1.14 -9.86
CA ILE A 48 5.72 -2.53 -9.42
C ILE A 48 4.75 -3.34 -10.30
N ASN A 49 3.58 -2.79 -10.63
CA ASN A 49 2.63 -3.43 -11.54
C ASN A 49 3.22 -3.63 -12.94
N HIS A 50 3.84 -2.59 -13.51
CA HIS A 50 4.49 -2.70 -14.81
C HIS A 50 5.65 -3.71 -14.81
N ILE A 51 6.42 -3.82 -13.72
CA ILE A 51 7.49 -4.83 -13.61
C ILE A 51 6.90 -6.24 -13.52
N THR A 52 5.81 -6.41 -12.77
CA THR A 52 5.20 -7.73 -12.51
C THR A 52 4.42 -8.25 -13.71
N TRP A 53 3.61 -7.40 -14.33
CA TRP A 53 2.63 -7.79 -15.35
C TRP A 53 2.95 -7.23 -16.74
N GLY A 54 3.93 -6.33 -16.86
CA GLY A 54 4.22 -5.63 -18.12
C GLY A 54 3.20 -4.53 -18.48
N ASP A 55 2.22 -4.28 -17.60
CA ASP A 55 1.19 -3.25 -17.72
C ASP A 55 1.14 -2.44 -16.41
N PRO A 56 1.14 -1.10 -16.46
CA PRO A 56 1.10 -0.27 -15.26
C PRO A 56 -0.19 -0.45 -14.45
N HIS A 57 -1.30 -0.81 -15.09
CA HIS A 57 -2.60 -1.01 -14.45
C HIS A 57 -2.73 -2.38 -13.76
N GLY A 58 -1.72 -3.25 -13.85
CA GLY A 58 -1.68 -4.54 -13.15
C GLY A 58 -1.94 -5.71 -14.09
N VAL A 59 -2.73 -6.69 -13.64
CA VAL A 59 -3.07 -7.88 -14.43
C VAL A 59 -3.84 -7.44 -15.68
N SER A 60 -3.21 -7.60 -16.85
CA SER A 60 -3.85 -7.44 -18.15
C SER A 60 -4.79 -8.61 -18.46
N GLU A 61 -5.76 -8.42 -19.35
CA GLU A 61 -6.66 -9.49 -19.81
C GLU A 61 -5.89 -10.71 -20.36
N GLU A 62 -4.76 -10.48 -21.04
CA GLU A 62 -3.88 -11.55 -21.55
C GLU A 62 -3.19 -12.35 -20.43
N SER A 63 -2.98 -11.74 -19.27
CA SER A 63 -2.34 -12.36 -18.10
C SER A 63 -3.34 -12.87 -17.05
N GLN A 64 -4.63 -12.84 -17.37
CA GLN A 64 -5.72 -13.20 -16.46
C GLN A 64 -6.09 -14.69 -16.55
N ASP A 65 -5.11 -15.55 -16.82
CA ASP A 65 -5.27 -17.00 -16.81
C ASP A 65 -5.48 -17.54 -15.37
N GLU A 66 -5.71 -18.85 -15.23
CA GLU A 66 -5.89 -19.50 -13.93
C GLU A 66 -4.72 -19.22 -12.97
N MET A 67 -3.49 -19.10 -13.49
CA MET A 67 -2.31 -18.80 -12.71
C MET A 67 -2.32 -17.35 -12.20
N GLY A 68 -2.62 -16.39 -13.07
CA GLY A 68 -2.75 -14.96 -12.74
C GLY A 68 -3.82 -14.69 -11.69
N GLN A 69 -4.94 -15.42 -11.76
CA GLN A 69 -6.01 -15.34 -10.77
C GLN A 69 -5.55 -15.87 -9.40
N GLN A 70 -4.84 -17.02 -9.37
CA GLN A 70 -4.30 -17.57 -8.13
C GLN A 70 -3.24 -16.66 -7.50
N ILE A 71 -2.34 -16.07 -8.30
CA ILE A 71 -1.33 -15.12 -7.82
C ILE A 71 -2.04 -13.93 -7.17
N THR A 72 -3.02 -13.36 -7.84
CA THR A 72 -3.78 -12.20 -7.35
C THR A 72 -4.48 -12.51 -6.03
N TYR A 73 -5.20 -13.63 -5.96
CA TYR A 73 -5.91 -14.04 -4.75
C TYR A 73 -4.98 -14.25 -3.55
N LYS A 74 -3.88 -14.99 -3.75
CA LYS A 74 -2.88 -15.23 -2.69
C LYS A 74 -2.21 -13.93 -2.25
N SER A 75 -1.81 -13.08 -3.20
CA SER A 75 -1.18 -11.79 -2.92
C SER A 75 -2.11 -10.85 -2.16
N PHE A 76 -3.41 -10.80 -2.47
CA PHE A 76 -4.36 -10.00 -1.70
C PHE A 76 -4.45 -10.42 -0.24
N LYS A 77 -4.51 -11.73 0.03
CA LYS A 77 -4.53 -12.25 1.40
C LYS A 77 -3.24 -11.90 2.15
N ILE A 78 -2.08 -12.09 1.53
CA ILE A 78 -0.79 -11.75 2.13
C ILE A 78 -0.68 -10.24 2.37
N ALA A 79 -1.04 -9.42 1.39
CA ALA A 79 -0.99 -7.96 1.48
C ALA A 79 -1.86 -7.43 2.62
N TYR A 80 -3.04 -8.01 2.84
CA TYR A 80 -3.89 -7.68 3.98
C TYR A 80 -3.15 -7.85 5.31
N PHE A 81 -2.58 -9.05 5.55
CA PHE A 81 -1.87 -9.32 6.81
C PHE A 81 -0.59 -8.49 6.94
N VAL A 82 0.13 -8.25 5.84
CA VAL A 82 1.30 -7.36 5.84
C VAL A 82 0.88 -5.94 6.25
N LEU A 83 -0.22 -5.41 5.73
CA LEU A 83 -0.72 -4.08 6.09
C LEU A 83 -1.12 -4.02 7.58
N VAL A 84 -1.76 -5.07 8.11
CA VAL A 84 -2.08 -5.18 9.54
C VAL A 84 -0.81 -5.13 10.40
N VAL A 85 0.23 -5.88 10.02
CA VAL A 85 1.52 -5.85 10.71
C VAL A 85 2.17 -4.47 10.64
N VAL A 86 2.13 -3.80 9.48
CA VAL A 86 2.66 -2.44 9.31
C VAL A 86 1.90 -1.45 10.22
N MET A 87 0.56 -1.51 10.25
CA MET A 87 -0.24 -0.66 11.16
C MET A 87 0.12 -0.91 12.63
N PHE A 88 0.30 -2.17 13.02
CA PHE A 88 0.72 -2.53 14.37
C PHE A 88 2.11 -1.97 14.71
N LEU A 89 3.08 -2.12 13.81
CA LEU A 89 4.43 -1.56 14.02
C LEU A 89 4.41 -0.03 14.13
N ILE A 90 3.67 0.66 13.25
CA ILE A 90 3.51 2.12 13.31
C ILE A 90 2.91 2.54 14.66
N LEU A 91 1.91 1.81 15.15
CA LEU A 91 1.29 2.08 16.44
C LEU A 91 2.30 1.88 17.58
N LEU A 92 3.09 0.80 17.57
CA LEU A 92 4.14 0.55 18.56
C LEU A 92 5.20 1.67 18.59
N PHE A 93 5.67 2.11 17.43
CA PHE A 93 6.65 3.19 17.33
C PHE A 93 6.07 4.55 17.70
N SER A 94 4.79 4.80 17.40
CA SER A 94 4.18 6.09 17.68
C SER A 94 3.72 6.24 19.13
N GLU A 95 3.25 5.19 19.78
CA GLU A 95 2.86 5.21 21.20
C GLU A 95 4.07 4.99 22.13
N GLY A 96 5.12 4.37 21.62
CA GLY A 96 6.35 4.05 22.35
C GLY A 96 6.22 2.77 23.18
N PHE A 97 7.30 1.97 23.21
CA PHE A 97 7.36 0.69 23.93
C PHE A 97 7.24 0.81 25.47
N SER A 98 7.23 2.04 26.01
CA SER A 98 7.58 2.33 27.41
C SER A 98 6.40 2.45 28.39
N ARG A 99 5.15 2.19 28.02
CA ARG A 99 4.06 2.16 29.02
C ARG A 99 3.12 1.00 28.80
N GLY A 100 3.37 -0.08 29.53
CA GLY A 100 2.34 -1.03 29.93
C GLY A 100 1.31 -0.42 30.89
N SER A 101 0.75 0.75 30.60
CA SER A 101 -0.18 1.43 31.51
C SER A 101 -1.26 2.16 30.73
N ASN A 102 -2.44 1.53 30.72
CA ASN A 102 -3.78 2.03 30.42
C ASN A 102 -4.08 2.36 28.95
N PHE A 103 -5.01 1.58 28.38
CA PHE A 103 -5.70 1.86 27.11
C PHE A 103 -6.46 3.21 27.10
N ASP A 104 -6.56 3.89 28.25
CA ASP A 104 -7.21 5.20 28.40
C ASP A 104 -6.43 6.35 27.75
N GLY A 105 -5.19 6.13 27.28
CA GLY A 105 -4.29 7.19 26.80
C GLY A 105 -3.76 7.05 25.37
N VAL A 106 -4.38 6.22 24.51
CA VAL A 106 -3.90 6.02 23.12
C VAL A 106 -3.92 7.33 22.35
N LYS A 107 -2.76 7.85 21.94
CA LYS A 107 -2.65 9.13 21.24
C LYS A 107 -3.16 9.04 19.80
N ASN A 108 -2.87 7.93 19.12
CA ASN A 108 -3.30 7.65 17.76
C ASN A 108 -4.54 6.78 17.74
N LEU A 109 -5.61 7.27 18.37
CA LEU A 109 -6.90 6.58 18.43
C LEU A 109 -7.40 6.13 17.04
N PRO A 110 -7.28 6.92 15.95
CA PRO A 110 -7.71 6.47 14.62
C PRO A 110 -6.94 5.23 14.12
N LEU A 111 -5.63 5.16 14.35
CA LEU A 111 -4.80 4.02 13.93
C LEU A 111 -5.12 2.77 14.76
N PHE A 112 -5.38 2.95 16.06
CA PHE A 112 -5.80 1.88 16.94
C PHE A 112 -7.16 1.30 16.51
N ILE A 113 -8.15 2.15 16.23
CA ILE A 113 -9.45 1.71 15.71
C ILE A 113 -9.30 0.98 14.38
N ALA A 114 -8.47 1.47 13.46
CA ALA A 114 -8.21 0.81 12.18
C ALA A 114 -7.59 -0.59 12.38
N LEU A 115 -6.61 -0.72 13.28
CA LEU A 115 -6.00 -1.99 13.64
C LEU A 115 -7.02 -2.96 14.25
N CYS A 116 -7.81 -2.52 15.24
CA CYS A 116 -8.87 -3.34 15.83
C CYS A 116 -9.91 -3.77 14.77
N SER A 117 -10.24 -2.88 13.84
CA SER A 117 -11.18 -3.17 12.75
C SER A 117 -10.69 -4.28 11.83
N SER A 118 -9.38 -4.35 11.60
CA SER A 118 -8.79 -5.40 10.76
C SER A 118 -9.01 -6.84 11.29
N PHE A 119 -9.32 -7.04 12.57
CA PHE A 119 -9.63 -8.38 13.07
C PHE A 119 -11.00 -8.90 12.62
N PHE A 120 -11.97 -8.01 12.42
CA PHE A 120 -13.33 -8.40 12.04
C PHE A 120 -13.69 -8.04 10.60
N ILE A 121 -12.97 -7.14 9.92
CA ILE A 121 -13.22 -6.83 8.50
C ILE A 121 -13.09 -8.08 7.63
N TYR A 122 -12.00 -8.85 7.79
CA TYR A 122 -11.78 -10.07 7.01
C TYR A 122 -12.95 -11.08 7.14
N PRO A 123 -13.37 -11.52 8.34
CA PRO A 123 -14.49 -12.46 8.46
C PRO A 123 -15.84 -11.87 8.03
N ILE A 124 -16.08 -10.56 8.19
CA ILE A 124 -17.30 -9.91 7.69
C ILE A 124 -17.34 -9.95 6.17
N VAL A 125 -16.25 -9.59 5.50
CA VAL A 125 -16.15 -9.65 4.03
C VAL A 125 -16.31 -11.09 3.55
N GLU A 126 -15.68 -12.06 4.23
CA GLU A 126 -15.84 -13.49 3.91
C GLU A 126 -17.30 -13.95 4.04
N LEU A 127 -18.01 -13.51 5.08
CA LEU A 127 -19.44 -13.79 5.27
C LEU A 127 -20.30 -13.19 4.14
N ILE A 128 -20.03 -11.96 3.72
CA ILE A 128 -20.76 -11.29 2.62
C ILE A 128 -20.52 -12.04 1.31
N VAL A 129 -19.27 -12.37 1.01
CA VAL A 129 -18.89 -13.07 -0.22
C VAL A 129 -19.45 -14.50 -0.23
N ALA A 130 -19.41 -15.22 0.89
CA ALA A 130 -19.95 -16.58 1.00
C ALA A 130 -21.47 -16.66 0.73
N LYS A 131 -22.22 -15.57 0.99
CA LYS A 131 -23.65 -15.48 0.65
C LYS A 131 -23.93 -15.41 -0.85
N GLN A 132 -22.95 -15.08 -1.68
CA GLN A 132 -23.12 -15.04 -3.14
C GLN A 132 -23.04 -16.44 -3.78
N TYR A 133 -22.54 -17.43 -3.04
CA TYR A 133 -22.38 -18.82 -3.49
C TYR A 133 -23.43 -19.76 -2.89
N LYS A 134 -24.41 -19.23 -2.16
CA LYS A 134 -25.55 -19.96 -1.57
C LYS A 134 -26.85 -19.39 -2.10
#